data_AF-A0A2R6CMB1-F1
#
_entry.id   AF-A0A2R6CMB1-F1
#
_cell.length_a   1.000
_cell.length_b   1.000
_cell.length_c   1.000
_cell.angle_alpha   90.00
_cell.angle_beta   90.00
_cell.angle_gamma   90.00
#
_symmetry.space_group_name_H-M   'P 1'
#
loop_
_entity.id
_entity.type
_entity.pdbx_description
1 polymer ?
#
loop_
_entity_poly.entity_id
_entity_poly.type
_entity_poly.pdbx_seq_one_letter_code
_entity_poly.pdbx_strand_id
1 'polypeptide(L)'
;MTRLFLDAMLGRLATYLRMCGYDAAYALDEGVEADEAVLKRARETDRTLVTRDRRLAERSPETILLASREVTNQLAELADAGLTLDLPASPEQCGGCNGAVVVAGLRGVGSQRTQDRIRNAD
;
A
#
# COMPACT_ATOMS: atom_id res chain seq x y z
N MET A 1 4.04 -14.28 -5.92
CA MET A 1 3.50 -13.22 -5.05
C MET A 1 3.40 -11.95 -5.86
N THR A 2 2.20 -11.41 -6.01
CA THR A 2 1.97 -10.22 -6.85
C THR A 2 2.58 -8.99 -6.19
N ARG A 3 3.43 -8.26 -6.93
CA ARG A 3 4.15 -7.08 -6.45
C ARG A 3 3.57 -5.83 -7.09
N LEU A 4 3.07 -4.94 -6.25
CA LEU A 4 2.37 -3.73 -6.65
C LEU A 4 3.17 -2.51 -6.19
N PHE A 5 3.08 -1.43 -6.96
CA PHE A 5 3.56 -0.12 -6.58
C PHE A 5 2.42 0.88 -6.69
N LEU A 6 2.01 1.46 -5.57
CA LEU A 6 0.89 2.37 -5.48
C LEU A 6 1.39 3.81 -5.42
N ASP A 7 0.82 4.69 -6.24
CA ASP A 7 1.12 6.12 -6.19
C ASP A 7 0.61 6.80 -4.90
N ALA A 8 0.94 8.07 -4.73
CA ALA A 8 0.58 8.88 -3.56
C ALA A 8 -0.94 9.08 -3.33
N MET A 9 -1.80 8.73 -4.28
CA MET A 9 -3.25 8.85 -4.14
C MET A 9 -3.91 7.65 -3.47
N LEU A 10 -3.16 6.57 -3.24
CA LEU A 10 -3.70 5.27 -2.89
C LEU A 10 -3.24 4.77 -1.51
N GLY A 11 -2.89 5.69 -0.59
CA GLY A 11 -2.35 5.33 0.72
C GLY A 11 -3.24 4.38 1.54
N ARG A 12 -4.55 4.60 1.58
CA ARG A 12 -5.48 3.68 2.27
C ARG A 12 -5.56 2.31 1.58
N LEU A 13 -5.50 2.30 0.25
CA LEU A 13 -5.55 1.07 -0.53
C LEU A 13 -4.29 0.22 -0.32
N ALA A 14 -3.12 0.87 -0.17
CA ALA A 14 -1.87 0.19 0.14
C ALA A 14 -1.99 -0.65 1.42
N THR A 15 -2.60 -0.10 2.49
CA THR A 15 -2.85 -0.86 3.73
C THR A 15 -3.71 -2.09 3.49
N TYR A 16 -4.83 -1.96 2.77
CA TYR A 16 -5.71 -3.11 2.53
C TYR A 16 -5.03 -4.20 1.70
N LEU A 17 -4.28 -3.84 0.67
CA LEU A 17 -3.57 -4.83 -0.15
C LEU A 17 -2.47 -5.56 0.64
N ARG A 18 -1.74 -4.86 1.50
CA ARG A 18 -0.78 -5.48 2.44
C ARG A 18 -1.48 -6.47 3.38
N MET A 19 -2.65 -6.08 3.91
CA MET A 19 -3.45 -6.97 4.75
C MET A 19 -3.94 -8.20 3.98
N CYS A 20 -4.14 -8.08 2.67
CA CYS A 20 -4.52 -9.19 1.79
C CYS A 20 -3.31 -10.04 1.31
N GLY A 21 -2.10 -9.81 1.83
CA GLY A 21 -0.92 -10.62 1.49
C GLY A 21 -0.11 -10.12 0.28
N TYR A 22 -0.43 -8.94 -0.27
CA TYR A 22 0.31 -8.38 -1.39
C TYR A 22 1.57 -7.64 -0.93
N ASP A 23 2.65 -7.75 -1.72
CA ASP A 23 3.77 -6.81 -1.64
C ASP A 23 3.34 -5.50 -2.32
N ALA A 24 2.73 -4.61 -1.54
CA ALA A 24 2.17 -3.34 -2.00
C ALA A 24 3.01 -2.16 -1.48
N ALA A 25 4.10 -1.88 -2.21
CA ALA A 25 4.93 -0.70 -1.96
C ALA A 25 4.15 0.58 -2.30
N TYR A 26 4.37 1.63 -1.52
CA TYR A 26 3.65 2.89 -1.63
C TYR A 26 4.64 4.04 -1.84
N ALA A 27 4.36 4.87 -2.84
CA ALA A 27 5.20 5.97 -3.28
C ALA A 27 5.71 6.87 -2.13
N LEU A 28 4.83 7.27 -1.21
CA LEU A 28 5.23 8.17 -0.11
C LEU A 28 6.02 7.46 0.99
N ASP A 29 5.87 6.14 1.16
CA ASP A 29 6.72 5.37 2.10
C ASP A 29 8.20 5.38 1.63
N GLU A 30 8.42 5.57 0.32
CA GLU A 30 9.74 5.60 -0.31
C GLU A 30 10.20 7.01 -0.72
N GLY A 31 9.40 8.05 -0.46
CA GLY A 31 9.71 9.43 -0.85
C GLY A 31 9.74 9.65 -2.38
N VAL A 32 8.96 8.88 -3.14
CA VAL A 32 8.89 8.94 -4.60
C VAL A 32 7.60 9.65 -5.02
N GLU A 33 7.69 10.88 -5.54
CA GLU A 33 6.48 11.68 -5.83
C GLU A 33 6.35 12.09 -7.29
N ALA A 34 7.46 12.39 -7.97
CA ALA A 34 7.42 12.84 -9.35
C ALA A 34 7.05 11.69 -10.31
N ASP A 35 6.20 11.96 -11.31
CA ASP A 35 5.75 10.96 -12.30
C ASP A 35 6.89 10.13 -12.89
N GLU A 36 7.99 10.77 -13.31
CA GLU A 36 9.17 10.07 -13.84
C GLU A 36 9.79 9.12 -12.82
N ALA A 37 9.87 9.57 -11.56
CA ALA A 37 10.42 8.78 -10.48
C ALA A 37 9.51 7.60 -10.14
N VAL A 38 8.19 7.79 -10.15
CA VAL A 38 7.20 6.72 -9.95
C VAL A 38 7.31 5.66 -11.05
N LEU A 39 7.33 6.08 -12.31
CA LEU A 39 7.47 5.17 -13.46
C LEU A 39 8.80 4.42 -13.44
N LYS A 40 9.90 5.13 -13.17
CA LYS A 40 11.23 4.54 -13.05
C LYS A 40 11.25 3.52 -11.91
N ARG A 41 10.71 3.87 -10.75
CA ARG A 41 10.70 3.01 -9.57
C ARG A 41 9.89 1.73 -9.78
N ALA A 42 8.71 1.83 -10.39
CA ALA A 42 7.89 0.66 -10.74
C ALA A 42 8.67 -0.32 -11.64
N ARG A 43 9.34 0.20 -12.68
CA ARG A 43 10.14 -0.60 -13.61
C ARG A 43 11.37 -1.23 -12.95
N GLU A 44 12.14 -0.46 -12.20
CA GLU A 44 13.37 -0.94 -11.54
C GLU A 44 13.09 -2.00 -10.47
N THR A 45 11.88 -2.02 -9.92
CA THR A 45 11.47 -2.98 -8.88
C THR A 45 10.62 -4.14 -9.38
N ASP A 46 10.36 -4.18 -10.69
CA ASP A 46 9.49 -5.17 -11.33
C ASP A 46 8.12 -5.23 -10.62
N ARG A 47 7.47 -4.07 -10.53
CA ARG A 47 6.17 -3.88 -9.86
C ARG A 47 5.14 -3.34 -10.84
N THR A 48 3.94 -3.91 -10.79
CA THR A 48 2.77 -3.35 -11.48
C THR A 48 2.38 -2.04 -10.83
N LEU A 49 2.37 -0.96 -11.61
CA LEU A 49 1.92 0.35 -11.13
C LEU A 49 0.41 0.33 -10.93
N VAL A 50 -0.07 0.86 -9.81
CA VAL A 50 -1.49 1.12 -9.56
C VAL A 50 -1.64 2.61 -9.30
N THR A 51 -2.50 3.27 -10.06
CA THR A 51 -2.66 4.73 -10.03
C THR A 51 -4.09 5.14 -10.37
N ARG A 52 -4.50 6.33 -9.94
CA ARG A 52 -5.71 6.99 -10.46
C ARG A 52 -5.41 8.05 -11.52
N ASP A 53 -4.14 8.31 -11.79
CA ASP A 53 -3.73 9.32 -12.75
C ASP A 53 -3.70 8.70 -14.14
N ARG A 54 -4.65 9.15 -14.98
CA ARG A 54 -4.75 8.69 -16.36
C ARG A 54 -3.51 9.02 -17.18
N ARG A 55 -2.93 10.20 -16.98
CA ARG A 55 -1.72 10.62 -17.70
C ARG A 55 -0.53 9.76 -17.30
N LEU A 56 -0.43 9.39 -16.03
CA LEU A 56 0.61 8.48 -15.57
C LEU A 56 0.42 7.07 -16.15
N ALA A 57 -0.81 6.57 -16.14
CA ALA A 57 -1.14 5.24 -16.68
C ALA A 57 -0.90 5.14 -18.20
N GLU A 58 -1.21 6.18 -18.98
CA GLU A 58 -0.94 6.22 -20.43
C GLU A 58 0.55 6.07 -20.78
N ARG A 59 1.44 6.36 -19.82
CA ARG A 59 2.89 6.32 -20.01
C ARG A 59 3.53 4.97 -19.65
N SER A 60 2.75 4.03 -19.14
CA SER A 60 3.21 2.68 -18.80
C SER A 60 2.13 1.63 -19.07
N PRO A 61 2.33 0.72 -20.04
CA PRO A 61 1.32 -0.27 -20.40
C PRO A 61 1.02 -1.28 -19.27
N GLU A 62 1.96 -1.48 -18.33
CA GLU A 62 1.80 -2.42 -17.21
C GLU A 62 1.17 -1.76 -15.96
N THR A 63 0.19 -0.89 -16.19
CA THR A 63 -0.47 -0.10 -15.14
C THR A 63 -1.92 -0.50 -14.95
N ILE A 64 -2.33 -0.68 -13.70
CA ILE A 64 -3.75 -0.78 -13.32
C ILE A 64 -4.25 0.63 -13.02
N LEU A 65 -5.10 1.15 -13.89
CA LEU A 65 -5.76 2.44 -13.71
C LEU A 65 -7.05 2.26 -12.90
N LEU A 66 -7.13 2.94 -11.76
CA LEU A 66 -8.33 2.99 -10.92
C LEU A 66 -9.14 4.26 -11.21
N ALA A 67 -10.45 4.11 -11.38
CA ALA A 67 -11.38 5.20 -11.64
C ALA A 67 -11.94 5.79 -10.33
N SER A 68 -12.29 4.95 -9.36
CA SER A 68 -12.95 5.38 -8.14
C SER A 68 -12.01 6.07 -7.14
N ARG A 69 -12.58 6.99 -6.35
CA ARG A 69 -11.94 7.57 -5.15
C ARG A 69 -12.25 6.79 -3.87
N GLU A 70 -13.35 6.04 -3.88
CA GLU A 70 -13.83 5.28 -2.74
C GLU A 70 -13.11 3.95 -2.65
N VAL A 71 -12.51 3.66 -1.49
CA VAL A 71 -11.63 2.50 -1.32
C VAL A 71 -12.33 1.16 -1.57
N THR A 72 -13.60 1.03 -1.20
CA THR A 72 -14.39 -0.19 -1.47
C THR A 72 -14.56 -0.43 -2.96
N ASN A 73 -14.80 0.63 -3.74
CA ASN A 73 -14.93 0.52 -5.19
C ASN A 73 -13.56 0.31 -5.86
N GLN A 74 -12.48 0.89 -5.32
CA GLN A 74 -11.12 0.60 -5.78
C GLN A 74 -10.76 -0.88 -5.59
N LEU A 75 -11.15 -1.47 -4.45
CA LEU A 75 -10.97 -2.91 -4.20
C LEU A 75 -11.79 -3.73 -5.21
N ALA A 76 -13.03 -3.34 -5.52
CA ALA A 76 -13.83 -4.01 -6.56
C ALA A 76 -13.15 -3.92 -7.94
N GLU A 77 -12.64 -2.75 -8.33
CA GLU A 77 -11.90 -2.57 -9.60
C GLU A 77 -10.64 -3.44 -9.66
N LEU A 78 -9.91 -3.60 -8.55
CA LEU A 78 -8.76 -4.51 -8.48
C LEU A 78 -9.17 -5.97 -8.60
N ALA A 79 -10.30 -6.37 -7.99
CA ALA A 79 -10.83 -7.71 -8.13
C ALA A 79 -11.25 -8.01 -9.59
N ASP A 80 -11.89 -7.04 -10.26
CA ASP A 80 -12.23 -7.13 -11.68
C ASP A 80 -10.99 -7.20 -12.57
N ALA A 81 -9.88 -6.58 -12.15
CA ALA A 81 -8.57 -6.69 -12.79
C ALA A 81 -7.84 -8.02 -12.49
N GLY A 82 -8.46 -8.94 -11.73
CA GLY A 82 -7.96 -10.29 -11.46
C GLY A 82 -7.19 -10.45 -10.15
N LEU A 83 -7.17 -9.46 -9.27
CA LEU A 83 -6.57 -9.61 -7.94
C LEU A 83 -7.50 -10.37 -7.00
N THR A 84 -6.97 -11.35 -6.30
CA THR A 84 -7.69 -12.06 -5.23
C THR A 84 -7.60 -11.28 -3.92
N LEU A 85 -8.72 -10.80 -3.39
CA LEU A 85 -8.75 -9.96 -2.20
C LEU A 85 -9.29 -10.73 -0.99
N ASP A 86 -8.44 -11.61 -0.44
CA ASP A 86 -8.75 -12.38 0.75
C ASP A 86 -7.83 -11.97 1.91
N LEU A 87 -8.35 -12.03 3.14
CA LEU A 87 -7.53 -11.85 4.33
C LEU A 87 -6.93 -13.20 4.76
N PRO A 88 -5.61 -13.40 4.63
CA PRO A 88 -4.97 -14.62 5.07
C PRO A 88 -5.05 -14.73 6.60
N ALA A 89 -5.12 -15.97 7.11
CA ALA A 89 -5.13 -16.24 8.55
C ALA A 89 -3.86 -15.76 9.27
N SER A 90 -2.75 -15.63 8.52
CA SER A 90 -1.48 -15.10 9.00
C SER A 90 -1.00 -14.01 8.04
N PRO A 91 -0.78 -12.77 8.51
CA PRO A 91 -0.30 -11.70 7.65
C PRO A 91 1.16 -11.96 7.24
N GLU A 92 1.46 -11.78 5.97
CA GLU A 92 2.82 -11.90 5.44
C GLU A 92 3.55 -10.54 5.40
N GLN A 93 2.80 -9.44 5.29
CA GLN A 93 3.32 -8.08 5.25
C GLN A 93 2.64 -7.18 6.29
N CYS A 94 3.38 -6.22 6.82
CA CYS A 94 2.85 -5.21 7.73
C CYS A 94 1.96 -4.24 6.96
N GLY A 95 0.69 -4.10 7.36
CA GLY A 95 -0.24 -3.12 6.78
C GLY A 95 0.26 -1.67 6.81
N GLY A 96 1.11 -1.34 7.80
CA GLY A 96 1.66 0.00 7.98
C GLY A 96 2.89 0.31 7.11
N CYS A 97 3.81 -0.64 6.94
CA CYS A 97 5.11 -0.37 6.29
C CYS A 97 5.51 -1.33 5.16
N ASN A 98 4.66 -2.30 4.79
CA ASN A 98 4.94 -3.34 3.78
C ASN A 98 6.08 -4.32 4.14
N GLY A 99 6.71 -4.17 5.30
CA GLY A 99 7.78 -5.07 5.75
C GLY A 99 7.27 -6.48 6.05
N ALA A 100 8.11 -7.49 5.80
CA ALA A 100 7.78 -8.88 6.10
C ALA A 100 7.44 -9.06 7.59
N VAL A 101 6.34 -9.74 7.86
CA VAL A 101 5.91 -10.07 9.23
C VAL A 101 6.59 -11.35 9.66
N VAL A 102 7.18 -11.32 10.84
CA VAL A 102 7.69 -12.51 11.52
C VAL A 102 6.95 -12.67 12.83
N VAL A 103 6.78 -13.92 13.28
CA VAL A 103 6.21 -14.18 14.59
C VAL A 103 7.12 -13.55 15.64
N ALA A 104 6.63 -12.53 16.32
CA ALA A 104 7.31 -12.01 17.49
C ALA A 104 7.23 -13.11 18.55
N GLY A 105 8.39 -13.63 18.97
CA GLY A 105 8.45 -14.44 20.18
C GLY A 105 7.82 -13.65 21.31
N LEU A 106 6.89 -14.25 22.05
CA LEU A 106 6.22 -13.62 23.19
C LEU A 106 7.27 -13.17 24.22
N ARG A 107 7.73 -11.92 24.12
CA ARG A 107 8.30 -11.18 25.23
C ARG A 107 7.14 -10.38 25.81
N GLY A 108 6.79 -10.67 27.07
CA GLY A 108 5.62 -10.10 27.74
C GLY A 108 5.48 -8.60 27.47
N VAL A 109 4.35 -8.21 26.89
CA VAL A 109 4.05 -6.81 26.59
C VAL A 109 3.74 -6.11 27.91
N GLY A 110 4.75 -5.43 28.47
CA GLY A 110 4.53 -4.42 29.49
C GLY A 110 3.81 -3.23 28.87
N SER A 111 2.56 -3.02 29.24
CA SER A 111 1.75 -1.86 28.87
C SER A 111 2.46 -0.55 29.27
N GLN A 112 3.08 0.14 28.30
CA GLN A 112 3.45 1.55 28.45
C GLN A 112 2.38 2.42 27.80
N ARG A 113 1.53 2.92 28.70
CA ARG A 113 0.47 3.89 28.49
C ARG A 113 1.07 5.18 27.91
N THR A 114 0.78 5.55 26.67
CA THR A 114 1.09 6.89 26.15
C THR A 114 0.01 7.87 26.62
N GLN A 115 0.14 8.35 27.86
CA GLN A 115 -0.48 9.60 28.29
C GLN A 115 0.61 10.66 28.31
N ASP A 116 0.74 11.42 27.22
CA ASP A 116 1.27 12.79 27.27
C ASP A 116 1.06 13.48 25.92
N ARG A 117 -0.15 14.03 25.72
CA ARG A 117 -0.41 15.13 24.78
C ARG A 117 -1.75 15.82 25.04
N ILE A 118 -1.94 16.30 26.26
CA ILE A 118 -2.77 17.48 26.53
C ILE A 118 -2.01 18.34 27.55
N ARG A 119 -1.22 19.27 27.04
CA ARG A 119 -0.75 20.47 27.76
C ARG A 119 -0.62 21.58 26.72
N ASN A 120 -1.74 22.24 26.48
CA ASN A 120 -1.85 23.59 25.94
C ASN A 120 -3.19 24.15 26.46
N ALA A 121 -3.12 24.69 27.66
CA ALA A 121 -4.05 25.65 28.23
C ALA A 121 -3.20 26.52 29.14
N ASP A 122 -2.65 27.58 28.54
CA ASP A 122 -2.59 28.97 29.03
C ASP A 122 -1.51 29.75 28.27
#